data_AF-A0A7Y5M0G7-F1
#
_entry.id   AF-A0A7Y5M0G7-F1
#
_cell.length_a   1.000
_cell.length_b   1.000
_cell.length_c   1.000
_cell.angle_alpha   90.00
_cell.angle_beta   90.00
_cell.angle_gamma   90.00
#
_symmetry.space_group_name_H-M   'P 1'
#
loop_
_entity.id
_entity.type
_entity.pdbx_description
1 polymer ?
#
loop_
_entity_poly.entity_id
_entity_poly.type
_entity_poly.pdbx_seq_one_letter_code
_entity_poly.pdbx_strand_id
1 'polypeptide(L)'
;HDWLTGWSKLPGGAPEAHKARAILADILPQGLAFTRIAHELEWAESEARLAGIAQRKLDLPIRDLGGAPFLDALRDAHRHYGEALGLPHPAHERDQVSDSLEDFLDALRTYVVRVTAHVDRDDPATIALAEQLLAPLTGGPRRAGSPA
;
A
#
# COMPACT_ATOMS: atom_id res chain seq x y z
N HIS A 1 17.10 5.22 4.38
CA HIS A 1 17.35 3.77 4.17
C HIS A 1 18.63 3.32 4.87
N ASP A 2 19.79 3.85 4.51
CA ASP A 2 21.08 3.31 4.99
C ASP A 2 21.30 3.49 6.50
N TRP A 3 20.84 4.60 7.08
CA TRP A 3 20.87 4.82 8.52
C TRP A 3 20.14 3.69 9.30
N LEU A 4 18.92 3.34 8.91
CA LEU A 4 18.19 2.21 9.52
C LEU A 4 18.87 0.87 9.24
N THR A 5 19.43 0.69 8.04
CA THR A 5 20.17 -0.52 7.66
C THR A 5 21.46 -0.68 8.47
N GLY A 6 22.09 0.41 8.89
CA GLY A 6 23.21 0.39 9.82
C GLY A 6 22.77 -0.13 11.19
N TRP A 7 21.71 0.46 11.77
CA TRP A 7 21.15 0.02 13.04
C TRP A 7 20.68 -1.44 13.02
N SER A 8 20.08 -1.88 11.92
CA SER A 8 19.53 -3.24 11.79
C SER A 8 20.59 -4.35 11.81
N LYS A 9 21.87 -3.99 11.60
CA LYS A 9 23.02 -4.91 11.55
C LYS A 9 23.82 -4.97 12.84
N LEU A 10 23.43 -4.25 13.90
CA LEU A 10 24.15 -4.32 15.17
C LEU A 10 24.20 -5.77 15.71
N PRO A 11 25.38 -6.23 16.17
CA PRO A 11 25.55 -7.59 16.66
C PRO A 11 24.84 -7.80 18.01
N GLY A 12 24.70 -9.06 18.42
CA GLY A 12 24.26 -9.41 19.78
C GLY A 12 22.77 -9.23 20.08
N GLY A 13 21.92 -9.01 19.06
CA GLY A 13 20.46 -8.94 19.25
C GLY A 13 20.00 -7.67 19.96
N ALA A 14 20.78 -6.58 19.85
CA ALA A 14 20.45 -5.29 20.45
C ALA A 14 18.99 -4.87 20.15
N PRO A 15 18.23 -4.37 21.15
CA PRO A 15 16.85 -3.93 20.96
C PRO A 15 16.68 -2.91 19.82
N GLU A 16 17.66 -2.05 19.63
CA GLU A 16 17.73 -1.05 18.56
C GLU A 16 17.78 -1.70 17.17
N ALA A 17 18.49 -2.83 17.05
CA ALA A 17 18.56 -3.58 15.80
C ALA A 17 17.19 -4.20 15.45
N HIS A 18 16.45 -4.70 16.44
CA HIS A 18 15.11 -5.21 16.23
C HIS A 18 14.13 -4.09 15.83
N LYS A 19 14.17 -2.95 16.54
CA LYS A 19 13.38 -1.76 16.20
C LYS A 19 13.67 -1.28 14.77
N ALA A 20 14.94 -1.18 14.39
CA ALA A 20 15.32 -0.73 13.04
C ALA A 20 14.86 -1.70 11.95
N ARG A 21 14.91 -3.02 12.18
CA ARG A 21 14.36 -4.03 11.25
C ARG A 21 12.84 -3.91 11.11
N ALA A 22 12.12 -3.73 12.21
CA ALA A 22 10.68 -3.56 12.19
C ALA A 22 10.29 -2.30 11.40
N ILE A 23 10.96 -1.16 11.66
CA ILE A 23 10.74 0.07 10.90
C ILE A 23 11.04 -0.17 9.41
N LEU A 24 12.20 -0.75 9.05
CA LEU A 24 12.53 -1.03 7.64
C LEU A 24 11.48 -1.88 6.94
N ALA A 25 11.01 -2.95 7.57
CA ALA A 25 9.98 -3.82 7.00
C ALA A 25 8.66 -3.07 6.77
N ASP A 26 8.31 -2.14 7.67
CA ASP A 26 7.08 -1.36 7.59
C ASP A 26 7.12 -0.25 6.52
N ILE A 27 8.21 0.53 6.46
CA ILE A 27 8.28 1.73 5.62
C ILE A 27 9.00 1.51 4.29
N LEU A 28 9.91 0.54 4.22
CA LEU A 28 10.79 0.29 3.07
C LEU A 28 10.91 -1.23 2.77
N PRO A 29 9.80 -1.97 2.61
CA PRO A 29 9.84 -3.43 2.41
C PRO A 29 10.61 -3.86 1.16
N GLN A 30 10.62 -3.01 0.14
CA GLN A 30 11.37 -3.21 -1.12
C GLN A 30 12.53 -2.21 -1.25
N GLY A 31 13.02 -1.69 -0.13
CA GLY A 31 14.03 -0.64 -0.11
C GLY A 31 13.57 0.62 -0.86
N LEU A 32 14.44 1.13 -1.72
CA LEU A 32 14.22 2.36 -2.50
C LEU A 32 13.71 2.10 -3.92
N ALA A 33 13.16 0.92 -4.22
CA ALA A 33 12.68 0.62 -5.57
C ALA A 33 11.58 1.59 -6.07
N PHE A 34 10.78 2.13 -5.15
CA PHE A 34 9.74 3.12 -5.46
C PHE A 34 10.31 4.43 -6.01
N THR A 35 11.58 4.76 -5.76
CA THR A 35 12.18 6.02 -6.26
C THR A 35 12.51 5.97 -7.77
N ARG A 36 12.13 4.90 -8.47
CA ARG A 36 12.45 4.63 -9.88
C ARG A 36 11.22 4.56 -10.78
N ILE A 37 10.04 4.85 -10.22
CA ILE A 37 8.77 4.88 -10.97
C ILE A 37 8.48 6.31 -11.45
N ALA A 38 7.36 6.51 -12.13
CA ALA A 38 6.95 7.84 -12.58
C ALA A 38 6.83 8.82 -11.38
N HIS A 39 7.25 10.07 -11.58
CA HIS A 39 7.41 11.07 -10.50
C HIS A 39 6.16 11.26 -9.63
N GLU A 40 4.97 11.35 -10.23
CA GLU A 40 3.71 11.48 -9.47
C GLU A 40 3.42 10.25 -8.61
N LEU A 41 3.68 9.05 -9.13
CA LEU A 41 3.50 7.80 -8.41
C LEU A 41 4.55 7.65 -7.31
N GLU A 42 5.78 8.07 -7.56
CA GLU A 42 6.87 8.11 -6.58
C GLU A 42 6.58 9.06 -5.41
N TRP A 43 6.02 10.23 -5.73
CA TRP A 43 5.51 11.17 -4.73
C TRP A 43 4.36 10.56 -3.92
N ALA A 44 3.37 9.94 -4.56
CA ALA A 44 2.25 9.29 -3.87
C ALA A 44 2.71 8.14 -2.95
N GLU A 45 3.67 7.34 -3.40
CA GLU A 45 4.31 6.29 -2.60
C GLU A 45 5.08 6.85 -1.39
N SER A 46 5.73 8.02 -1.55
CA SER A 46 6.40 8.73 -0.46
C SER A 46 5.41 9.29 0.56
N GLU A 47 4.31 9.90 0.07
CA GLU A 47 3.22 10.41 0.90
C GLU A 47 2.59 9.27 1.72
N ALA A 48 2.28 8.13 1.10
CA ALA A 48 1.73 6.96 1.78
C ALA A 48 2.67 6.43 2.89
N ARG A 49 3.99 6.49 2.69
CA ARG A 49 4.98 6.10 3.71
C ARG A 49 5.03 7.09 4.86
N LEU A 50 5.03 8.40 4.59
CA LEU A 50 5.01 9.44 5.62
C LEU A 50 3.71 9.40 6.44
N ALA A 51 2.57 9.21 5.77
CA ALA A 51 1.29 8.98 6.42
C ALA A 51 1.32 7.71 7.29
N GLY A 52 1.91 6.62 6.78
CA GLY A 52 2.10 5.38 7.53
C GLY A 52 2.95 5.55 8.80
N ILE A 53 4.02 6.35 8.72
CA ILE A 53 4.87 6.71 9.87
C ILE A 53 4.03 7.41 10.94
N ALA A 54 3.24 8.42 10.55
CA ALA A 54 2.40 9.19 11.47
C ALA A 54 1.30 8.33 12.10
N GLN A 55 0.56 7.55 11.28
CA GLN A 55 -0.54 6.69 11.74
C GLN A 55 -0.07 5.63 12.74
N ARG A 56 1.09 5.02 12.50
CA ARG A 56 1.68 3.99 13.37
C ARG A 56 2.55 4.58 14.49
N LYS A 57 2.64 5.91 14.59
CA LYS A 57 3.48 6.64 15.57
C LYS A 57 4.95 6.19 15.55
N LEU A 58 5.47 5.90 14.35
CA LEU A 58 6.86 5.49 14.16
C LEU A 58 7.83 6.66 14.36
N ASP A 59 7.35 7.90 14.49
CA ASP A 59 8.15 9.09 14.80
C ASP A 59 8.96 8.92 16.09
N LEU A 60 8.34 8.34 17.13
CA LEU A 60 8.99 8.12 18.42
C LEU A 60 10.17 7.15 18.32
N PRO A 61 10.00 5.91 17.83
CA PRO A 61 11.13 4.98 17.71
C PRO A 61 12.17 5.43 16.68
N ILE A 62 11.77 6.17 15.63
CA ILE A 62 12.73 6.80 14.70
C ILE A 62 13.58 7.82 15.46
N ARG A 63 12.97 8.69 16.28
CA ARG A 63 13.69 9.67 17.09
C ARG A 63 14.61 9.02 18.13
N ASP A 64 14.15 7.96 18.79
CA ASP A 64 14.94 7.22 19.79
C ASP A 64 16.22 6.62 19.20
N LEU A 65 16.20 6.24 17.92
CA LEU A 65 17.38 5.76 17.18
C LEU A 65 18.28 6.91 16.68
N GLY A 66 17.96 8.17 16.99
CA GLY A 66 18.66 9.36 16.50
C GLY A 66 18.25 9.79 15.09
N GLY A 67 17.09 9.32 14.59
CA GLY A 67 16.62 9.54 13.23
C GLY A 67 15.89 10.85 12.97
N ALA A 68 15.68 11.67 14.00
CA ALA A 68 14.88 12.90 13.91
C ALA A 68 15.35 13.82 12.76
N PRO A 69 16.65 14.16 12.64
CA PRO A 69 17.12 15.03 11.55
C PRO A 69 16.84 14.47 10.15
N PHE A 70 16.84 13.14 9.99
CA PHE A 70 16.52 12.49 8.72
C PHE A 70 15.03 12.56 8.39
N LEU A 71 14.17 12.37 9.40
CA LEU A 71 12.72 12.43 9.21
C LEU A 71 12.25 13.86 8.91
N ASP A 72 12.84 14.85 9.56
CA ASP A 72 12.53 16.26 9.31
C ASP A 72 12.99 16.67 7.91
N ALA A 73 14.23 16.33 7.54
CA ALA A 73 14.74 16.58 6.19
C ALA A 73 13.91 15.85 5.10
N LEU A 74 13.44 14.63 5.38
CA LEU A 74 12.59 13.89 4.44
C LEU A 74 11.24 14.59 4.24
N ARG A 75 10.62 15.09 5.31
CA ARG A 75 9.35 15.85 5.22
C ARG A 75 9.52 17.13 4.43
N ASP A 76 10.61 17.86 4.66
CA ASP A 76 10.92 19.08 3.92
C ASP A 76 11.19 18.81 2.45
N ALA A 77 11.98 17.78 2.13
CA ALA A 77 12.24 17.38 0.75
C ALA A 77 10.97 16.95 0.03
N HIS A 78 10.12 16.15 0.69
CA HIS A 78 8.85 15.66 0.14
C HIS A 78 7.88 16.80 -0.17
N ARG A 79 7.80 17.81 0.71
CA ARG A 79 7.00 19.03 0.47
C ARG A 79 7.49 19.79 -0.77
N HIS A 80 8.77 20.12 -0.84
CA HIS A 80 9.32 20.85 -2.00
C HIS A 80 9.21 20.03 -3.30
N TYR A 81 9.33 18.71 -3.20
CA TYR A 81 9.16 17.83 -4.34
C TYR A 81 7.72 17.85 -4.85
N GLY A 82 6.73 17.81 -3.95
CA GLY A 82 5.32 18.00 -4.29
C GLY A 82 5.07 19.35 -4.95
N GLU A 83 5.59 20.43 -4.37
CA GLU A 83 5.47 21.79 -4.94
C GLU A 83 6.02 21.87 -6.37
N ALA A 84 7.18 21.25 -6.64
CA ALA A 84 7.79 21.21 -7.97
C ALA A 84 6.95 20.40 -8.99
N LEU A 85 6.19 19.41 -8.53
CA LEU A 85 5.28 18.61 -9.35
C LEU A 85 3.86 19.19 -9.44
N GLY A 86 3.54 20.25 -8.70
CA GLY A 86 2.17 20.77 -8.57
C GLY A 86 1.25 19.89 -7.72
N LEU A 87 1.82 19.12 -6.79
CA LEU A 87 1.15 18.18 -5.90
C LEU A 87 1.06 18.70 -4.44
N PRO A 88 0.04 18.29 -3.66
CA PRO A 88 -1.13 17.55 -4.12
C PRO A 88 -1.97 18.41 -5.08
N HIS A 89 -2.56 17.77 -6.08
CA HIS A 89 -3.53 18.46 -6.93
C HIS A 89 -4.62 19.06 -6.04
N PRO A 90 -5.10 20.28 -6.31
CA PRO A 90 -6.28 20.79 -5.64
C PRO A 90 -7.39 19.75 -5.79
N ALA A 91 -8.16 19.52 -4.73
CA ALA A 91 -9.24 18.53 -4.75
C ALA A 91 -10.16 18.80 -5.95
N HIS A 92 -9.97 18.05 -7.02
CA HIS A 92 -10.97 17.96 -8.07
C HIS A 92 -12.17 17.25 -7.45
N GLU A 93 -13.37 17.74 -7.74
CA GLU A 93 -14.62 17.06 -7.40
C GLU A 93 -14.46 15.58 -7.76
N ARG A 94 -14.79 14.66 -6.84
CA ARG A 94 -14.55 13.20 -6.96
C ARG A 94 -14.56 12.78 -8.42
N ASP A 95 -13.40 12.38 -8.93
CA ASP A 95 -13.29 11.98 -10.33
C ASP A 95 -14.33 10.89 -10.60
N GLN A 96 -15.00 10.94 -11.75
CA GLN A 96 -15.99 9.93 -12.18
C GLN A 96 -15.48 8.50 -12.05
N VAL A 97 -14.15 8.30 -12.04
CA VAL A 97 -13.47 7.03 -11.82
C VAL A 97 -13.70 6.49 -10.41
N SER A 98 -13.65 7.32 -9.37
CA SER A 98 -13.90 6.91 -7.98
C SER A 98 -15.35 6.49 -7.79
N ASP A 99 -16.29 7.28 -8.31
CA ASP A 99 -17.72 6.95 -8.25
C ASP A 99 -18.01 5.67 -9.05
N SER A 100 -17.41 5.51 -10.24
CA SER A 100 -17.55 4.29 -11.06
C SER A 100 -16.98 3.05 -10.38
N LEU A 101 -15.89 3.18 -9.60
CA LEU A 101 -15.32 2.08 -8.83
C LEU A 101 -16.23 1.68 -7.67
N GLU A 102 -16.80 2.65 -6.96
CA GLU A 102 -17.76 2.38 -5.88
C GLU A 102 -19.00 1.66 -6.42
N ASP A 103 -19.56 2.15 -7.53
CA ASP A 103 -20.70 1.52 -8.22
C ASP A 103 -20.37 0.09 -8.68
N PHE A 104 -19.18 -0.12 -9.25
CA PHE A 104 -18.72 -1.44 -9.64
C PHE A 104 -18.58 -2.38 -8.44
N LEU A 105 -18.01 -1.91 -7.34
CA LEU A 105 -17.86 -2.70 -6.12
C LEU A 105 -19.21 -3.06 -5.51
N ASP A 106 -20.20 -2.16 -5.57
CA ASP A 106 -21.55 -2.42 -5.08
C ASP A 106 -22.29 -3.45 -5.95
N ALA A 107 -22.21 -3.31 -7.27
CA ALA A 107 -22.71 -4.29 -8.22
C ALA A 107 -22.07 -5.67 -8.01
N LEU A 108 -20.76 -5.70 -7.75
CA LEU A 108 -20.01 -6.93 -7.48
C LEU A 108 -20.46 -7.61 -6.17
N ARG A 109 -20.65 -6.85 -5.08
CA ARG A 109 -21.19 -7.39 -3.82
C ARG A 109 -22.58 -7.98 -4.02
N THR A 110 -23.44 -7.28 -4.74
CA THR A 110 -24.80 -7.74 -5.07
C THR A 110 -24.77 -9.04 -5.87
N TYR A 111 -23.88 -9.13 -6.85
CA TYR A 111 -23.68 -10.35 -7.63
C TYR A 111 -23.29 -11.53 -6.75
N VAL A 112 -22.27 -11.37 -5.89
CA VAL A 112 -21.80 -12.45 -4.99
C VAL A 112 -22.92 -12.94 -4.07
N VAL A 113 -23.70 -12.03 -3.47
CA VAL A 113 -24.84 -12.40 -2.61
C VAL A 113 -25.89 -13.20 -3.37
N ARG A 114 -26.20 -12.82 -4.61
CA ARG A 114 -27.19 -13.56 -5.42
C ARG A 114 -26.72 -14.95 -5.80
N VAL A 115 -25.44 -15.09 -6.15
CA VAL A 115 -24.86 -16.38 -6.51
C VAL A 115 -24.82 -17.32 -5.30
N THR A 116 -24.40 -16.85 -4.13
CA THR A 116 -24.37 -17.68 -2.92
C THR A 116 -25.75 -18.02 -2.39
N ALA A 117 -26.75 -17.14 -2.58
CA ALA A 117 -28.14 -17.41 -2.23
C ALA A 117 -28.80 -18.49 -3.11
N HIS A 118 -28.26 -18.79 -4.30
CA HIS A 118 -28.76 -19.86 -5.18
C HIS A 118 -28.19 -21.25 -4.84
N VAL A 119 -27.26 -21.34 -3.89
CA VAL A 119 -26.66 -22.62 -3.48
C VAL A 119 -27.63 -23.37 -2.57
N ASP A 120 -28.07 -24.53 -3.03
CA ASP A 120 -28.71 -25.55 -2.19
C ASP A 120 -27.67 -26.61 -1.82
N ARG A 121 -27.56 -26.93 -0.52
CA ARG A 121 -26.56 -27.88 -0.01
C ARG A 121 -26.85 -29.31 -0.45
N ASP A 122 -28.11 -29.62 -0.73
CA ASP A 122 -28.55 -30.95 -1.11
C ASP A 122 -28.57 -31.14 -2.64
N ASP A 123 -28.35 -30.05 -3.41
CA ASP A 123 -28.22 -30.11 -4.87
C ASP A 123 -26.78 -29.77 -5.33
N PRO A 124 -25.96 -30.79 -5.66
CA PRO A 124 -24.58 -30.59 -6.11
C PRO A 124 -24.47 -29.81 -7.43
N ALA A 125 -25.53 -29.74 -8.25
CA ALA A 125 -25.51 -28.95 -9.47
C ALA A 125 -25.50 -27.43 -9.18
N THR A 126 -26.19 -26.99 -8.13
CA THR A 126 -26.21 -25.57 -7.73
C THR A 126 -24.86 -25.13 -7.14
N ILE A 127 -24.20 -26.01 -6.39
CA ILE A 127 -22.85 -25.80 -5.85
C ILE A 127 -21.85 -25.63 -7.01
N ALA A 128 -21.84 -26.56 -7.96
CA ALA A 128 -20.94 -26.52 -9.12
C ALA A 128 -21.13 -25.26 -9.98
N LEU A 129 -22.39 -24.83 -10.16
CA LEU A 129 -22.70 -23.61 -10.89
C LEU A 129 -22.20 -22.36 -10.15
N ALA A 130 -22.38 -22.28 -8.83
CA ALA A 130 -21.88 -21.16 -8.03
C ALA A 130 -20.35 -21.08 -8.05
N GLU A 131 -19.64 -22.21 -7.97
CA GLU A 131 -18.18 -22.25 -8.10
C GLU A 131 -17.70 -21.75 -9.46
N GLN A 132 -18.37 -22.16 -10.54
CA GLN A 132 -18.05 -21.70 -11.90
C GLN A 132 -18.26 -20.18 -12.05
N LEU A 133 -19.33 -19.63 -11.48
CA LEU A 133 -19.66 -18.21 -11.55
C LEU A 133 -18.71 -17.34 -10.71
N LEU A 134 -18.22 -17.86 -9.59
CA LEU A 134 -17.28 -17.15 -8.71
C LEU A 134 -15.81 -17.35 -9.10
N ALA A 135 -15.49 -18.32 -9.96
CA ALA A 135 -14.13 -18.63 -10.41
C ALA A 135 -13.30 -17.41 -10.87
N PRO A 136 -13.86 -16.41 -11.60
CA PRO A 136 -13.11 -15.22 -12.01
C PRO A 136 -12.68 -14.32 -10.84
N LEU A 137 -13.36 -14.40 -9.70
CA LEU A 137 -13.09 -13.60 -8.50
C LEU A 137 -12.13 -14.30 -7.53
N THR A 138 -12.10 -15.64 -7.57
CA THR A 138 -11.24 -16.47 -6.71
C THR A 138 -9.89 -16.79 -7.36
N GLY A 139 -9.80 -16.70 -8.70
CA GLY A 139 -8.53 -16.70 -9.42
C GLY A 139 -7.77 -15.39 -9.18
N GLY A 140 -6.66 -15.45 -8.43
CA GLY A 140 -5.82 -14.28 -8.17
C GLY A 140 -5.38 -13.53 -9.45
N PRO A 141 -5.03 -12.24 -9.36
CA PRO A 141 -4.76 -11.42 -10.53
C PRO A 141 -3.65 -12.02 -11.38
N ARG A 142 -3.98 -12.40 -12.63
CA ARG A 142 -2.97 -12.57 -13.67
C ARG A 142 -2.32 -11.21 -13.84
N ARG A 143 -1.10 -11.04 -13.33
CA ARG A 143 -0.21 -9.94 -13.73
C ARG A 143 -0.08 -10.02 -15.25
N ALA A 144 -0.84 -9.20 -15.96
CA ALA A 144 -0.66 -9.01 -17.39
C ALA A 144 0.81 -8.59 -17.57
N GLY A 145 1.56 -9.42 -18.29
CA GLY A 145 2.94 -9.14 -18.63
C GLY A 145 3.03 -7.78 -19.32
N SER A 146 4.03 -7.00 -18.91
CA SER A 146 4.46 -5.80 -19.60
C SER A 146 4.70 -6.11 -21.08
N PRO A 147 4.22 -5.31 -22.04
CA PRO A 147 4.59 -5.48 -23.43
C PRO A 147 6.01 -4.95 -23.70
N ALA A 148 6.73 -5.76 -24.49
CA ALA A 148 8.03 -5.55 -25.18
C ALA A 148 9.28 -5.31 -24.33
#